data_AF-A0A644V9J1-F1
#
_entry.id   AF-A0A644V9J1-F1
#
_cell.length_a   1.000
_cell.length_b   1.000
_cell.length_c   1.000
_cell.angle_alpha   90.00
_cell.angle_beta   90.00
_cell.angle_gamma   90.00
#
_symmetry.space_group_name_H-M   'P 1'
#
loop_
_entity.id
_entity.type
_entity.pdbx_description
1 polymer ?
#
loop_
_entity_poly.entity_id
_entity_poly.type
_entity_poly.pdbx_seq_one_letter_code
_entity_poly.pdbx_strand_id
1 'polypeptide(L)'
;MNLTREQYIILENSYLRHFPTNIPEEILLDYKSVLEFKALIRHSKADKRILSHLLDIVIDKITTKKRFQKITFIKLIRWQCDNSFIDSDLSDKLFFVFKSLIAEVNDTILWSLSVIIKDIELSQENIDWLIEHYQDSEHIQNRLLRYPIPNKGITTWSDQCLKQKKLQNRISELIGLKLNFYPDFNYKNKTSLLWGIHYSKLQDKTKKELLIKHMTHENFEELIKICEKNEFVDVISQLYNDLGK
;
A
#
# COMPACT_ATOMS: atom_id res chain seq x y z
N MET A 1 18.99 -29.87 -26.00
CA MET A 1 19.16 -29.27 -27.34
C MET A 1 18.82 -27.79 -27.18
N ASN A 2 19.79 -26.89 -27.39
CA ASN A 2 19.58 -25.45 -27.12
C ASN A 2 18.93 -24.80 -28.33
N LEU A 3 17.83 -24.08 -28.10
CA LEU A 3 17.12 -23.34 -29.14
C LEU A 3 17.96 -22.15 -29.63
N THR A 4 17.82 -21.81 -30.91
CA THR A 4 18.39 -20.58 -31.46
C THR A 4 17.56 -19.36 -31.02
N ARG A 5 18.17 -18.17 -31.06
CA ARG A 5 17.50 -16.91 -30.68
C ARG A 5 16.22 -16.64 -31.46
N GLU A 6 16.20 -16.94 -32.76
CA GLU A 6 15.00 -16.81 -33.60
C GLU A 6 13.92 -17.82 -33.24
N GLN A 7 14.30 -19.07 -32.95
CA GLN A 7 13.35 -20.08 -32.46
C GLN A 7 12.74 -19.66 -31.12
N TYR A 8 13.52 -18.97 -30.28
CA TYR A 8 13.04 -18.40 -29.02
C TYR A 8 12.01 -17.28 -29.24
N ILE A 9 12.25 -16.37 -30.18
CA ILE A 9 11.32 -15.26 -30.51
C ILE A 9 10.00 -15.80 -31.10
N ILE A 10 10.06 -16.85 -31.91
CA ILE A 10 8.86 -17.49 -32.49
C ILE A 10 8.07 -18.23 -31.41
N LEU A 11 8.77 -18.91 -30.49
CA LEU A 11 8.16 -19.50 -29.30
C LEU A 11 7.57 -18.44 -28.37
N GLU A 12 8.26 -17.33 -28.13
CA GLU A 12 7.78 -16.21 -27.31
C GLU A 12 6.46 -15.64 -27.85
N ASN A 13 6.37 -15.41 -29.16
CA ASN A 13 5.15 -14.92 -29.81
C ASN A 13 4.00 -15.95 -29.85
N SER A 14 4.29 -17.25 -29.96
CA SER A 14 3.27 -18.32 -29.94
C SER A 14 2.82 -18.71 -28.53
N TYR A 15 3.76 -18.77 -27.58
CA TYR A 15 3.52 -19.19 -26.19
C TYR A 15 2.77 -18.09 -25.42
N LEU A 16 3.10 -16.82 -25.62
CA LEU A 16 2.35 -15.68 -25.04
C LEU A 16 0.90 -15.57 -25.53
N ARG A 17 0.59 -16.07 -26.74
CA ARG A 17 -0.79 -16.10 -27.25
C ARG A 17 -1.65 -17.21 -26.64
N HIS A 18 -1.04 -18.28 -26.12
CA HIS A 18 -1.78 -19.52 -25.81
C HIS A 18 -1.56 -20.07 -24.39
N PHE A 19 -0.44 -19.80 -23.72
CA PHE A 19 -0.10 -20.39 -22.41
C PHE A 19 0.63 -19.40 -21.49
N PRO A 20 -0.10 -18.41 -20.92
CA PRO A 20 0.49 -17.33 -20.13
C PRO A 20 0.94 -17.72 -18.70
N THR A 21 0.92 -19.01 -18.35
CA THR A 21 0.94 -19.43 -16.94
C THR A 21 2.31 -19.74 -16.35
N ASN A 22 3.37 -20.00 -17.12
CA ASN A 22 4.69 -20.33 -16.57
C ASN A 22 5.82 -19.76 -17.43
N ILE A 23 6.53 -18.75 -16.91
CA ILE A 23 7.83 -18.33 -17.43
C ILE A 23 8.88 -19.40 -17.04
N PRO A 24 9.68 -19.93 -18.00
CA PRO A 24 10.76 -20.87 -17.70
C PRO A 24 11.78 -20.28 -16.72
N GLU A 25 12.29 -21.08 -15.78
CA GLU A 25 13.24 -20.62 -14.76
C GLU A 25 14.56 -20.14 -15.37
N GLU A 26 14.92 -20.64 -16.56
CA GLU A 26 16.09 -20.22 -17.32
C GLU A 26 16.08 -18.73 -17.69
N ILE A 27 14.89 -18.12 -17.75
CA ILE A 27 14.72 -16.68 -17.99
C ILE A 27 15.05 -15.86 -16.71
N LEU A 28 14.95 -16.49 -15.55
CA LEU A 28 15.14 -15.92 -14.22
C LEU A 28 16.46 -16.44 -13.61
N LEU A 29 17.52 -16.53 -14.41
CA LEU A 29 18.84 -16.95 -13.91
C LEU A 29 19.65 -15.78 -13.37
N ASP A 30 19.70 -14.69 -14.12
CA ASP A 30 20.53 -13.54 -13.80
C ASP A 30 19.94 -12.21 -14.26
N TYR A 31 20.59 -11.14 -13.82
CA TYR A 31 20.24 -9.76 -14.18
C TYR A 31 20.17 -9.54 -15.70
N LYS A 32 21.04 -10.19 -16.50
CA LYS A 32 21.10 -9.99 -17.95
C LYS A 32 19.90 -10.64 -18.64
N SER A 33 19.56 -11.86 -18.22
CA SER A 33 18.43 -12.65 -18.72
C SER A 33 17.12 -11.92 -18.44
N VAL A 34 16.94 -11.41 -17.22
CA VAL A 34 15.76 -10.59 -16.86
C VAL A 34 15.62 -9.36 -17.77
N LEU A 35 16.72 -8.68 -18.11
CA LEU A 35 16.68 -7.53 -19.00
C LEU A 35 16.38 -7.88 -20.45
N GLU A 36 16.88 -9.03 -20.93
CA GLU A 36 16.60 -9.55 -22.27
C GLU A 36 15.11 -9.88 -22.42
N PHE A 37 14.53 -10.56 -21.43
CA PHE A 37 13.16 -11.07 -21.46
C PHE A 37 12.15 -10.21 -20.67
N LYS A 38 12.49 -8.96 -20.36
CA LYS A 38 11.61 -8.05 -19.58
C LYS A 38 10.21 -7.86 -20.17
N ALA A 39 10.06 -7.99 -21.49
CA ALA A 39 8.76 -7.89 -22.15
C ALA A 39 7.88 -9.11 -21.82
N LEU A 40 8.43 -10.32 -21.86
CA LEU A 40 7.76 -11.53 -21.42
C LEU A 40 7.31 -11.42 -19.95
N ILE A 41 8.22 -11.01 -19.07
CA ILE A 41 7.94 -10.85 -17.62
C ILE A 41 6.85 -9.79 -17.38
N ARG A 42 6.83 -8.71 -18.16
CA ARG A 42 5.78 -7.68 -18.07
C ARG A 42 4.39 -8.23 -18.38
N HIS A 43 4.29 -9.13 -19.33
CA HIS A 43 3.01 -9.61 -19.88
C HIS A 43 2.54 -10.93 -19.27
N SER A 44 3.34 -11.58 -18.43
CA SER A 44 2.91 -12.76 -17.67
C SER A 44 1.97 -12.38 -16.53
N LYS A 45 1.19 -13.36 -16.08
CA LYS A 45 0.46 -13.25 -14.81
C LYS A 45 1.45 -13.05 -13.66
N ALA A 46 1.03 -12.34 -12.63
CA ALA A 46 1.79 -12.20 -11.40
C ALA A 46 2.10 -13.58 -10.80
N ASP A 47 3.39 -13.83 -10.52
CA ASP A 47 3.89 -15.09 -9.95
C ASP A 47 4.89 -14.79 -8.82
N LYS A 48 4.63 -15.39 -7.66
CA LYS A 48 5.43 -15.27 -6.44
C LYS A 48 6.92 -15.57 -6.67
N ARG A 49 7.24 -16.59 -7.47
CA ARG A 49 8.62 -17.01 -7.77
C ARG A 49 9.36 -15.93 -8.54
N ILE A 50 8.69 -15.36 -9.54
CA ILE A 50 9.22 -14.27 -10.37
C ILE A 50 9.47 -13.04 -9.50
N LEU A 51 8.49 -12.66 -8.67
CA LEU A 51 8.63 -11.54 -7.75
C LEU A 51 9.82 -11.74 -6.80
N SER A 52 9.92 -12.91 -6.17
CA SER A 52 11.04 -13.23 -5.27
C SER A 52 12.38 -13.08 -5.99
N HIS A 53 12.51 -13.66 -7.19
CA HIS A 53 13.76 -13.61 -7.93
C HIS A 53 14.13 -12.17 -8.35
N LEU A 54 13.16 -11.37 -8.78
CA LEU A 54 13.37 -9.94 -9.09
C LEU A 54 13.85 -9.17 -7.86
N LEU A 55 13.27 -9.45 -6.69
CA LEU A 55 13.70 -8.85 -5.42
C LEU A 55 15.11 -9.27 -5.04
N ASP A 56 15.44 -10.55 -5.14
CA ASP A 56 16.78 -11.08 -4.81
C ASP A 56 17.86 -10.41 -5.67
N ILE A 57 17.61 -10.23 -6.97
CA ILE A 57 18.53 -9.46 -7.85
C ILE A 57 18.67 -8.02 -7.37
N VAL A 58 17.56 -7.32 -7.08
CA VAL A 58 17.60 -5.91 -6.67
C VAL A 58 18.31 -5.75 -5.33
N ILE A 59 18.05 -6.64 -4.38
CA ILE A 59 18.70 -6.66 -3.06
C ILE A 59 20.20 -6.90 -3.20
N ASP A 60 20.64 -7.86 -4.03
CA ASP A 60 22.07 -8.05 -4.33
C ASP A 60 22.70 -6.75 -4.86
N LYS A 61 22.05 -6.08 -5.81
CA LYS A 61 22.58 -4.83 -6.38
C LYS A 61 22.67 -3.71 -5.36
N ILE A 62 21.67 -3.56 -4.50
CA ILE A 62 21.66 -2.55 -3.44
C ILE A 62 22.76 -2.84 -2.41
N THR A 63 22.80 -4.06 -1.87
CA THR A 63 23.75 -4.46 -0.83
C THR A 63 25.20 -4.42 -1.31
N THR A 64 25.46 -4.83 -2.56
CA THR A 64 26.79 -4.74 -3.18
C THR A 64 27.13 -3.37 -3.76
N LYS A 65 26.24 -2.37 -3.61
CA LYS A 65 26.37 -1.01 -4.15
C LYS A 65 26.65 -0.96 -5.66
N LYS A 66 26.17 -1.97 -6.40
CA LYS A 66 26.31 -2.05 -7.87
C LYS A 66 25.21 -1.26 -8.56
N ARG A 67 25.58 -0.54 -9.63
CA ARG A 67 24.60 0.15 -10.50
C ARG A 67 23.69 -0.87 -11.19
N PHE A 68 22.41 -0.53 -11.35
CA PHE A 68 21.42 -1.34 -12.05
C PHE A 68 20.28 -0.49 -12.61
N GLN A 69 19.48 -1.04 -13.52
CA GLN A 69 18.32 -0.35 -14.11
C GLN A 69 17.13 -0.27 -13.13
N LYS A 70 17.25 0.60 -12.11
CA LYS A 70 16.24 0.82 -11.05
C LYS A 70 14.82 0.93 -11.60
N ILE A 71 14.62 1.79 -12.61
CA ILE A 71 13.30 2.04 -13.22
C ILE A 71 12.71 0.76 -13.81
N THR A 72 13.51 0.01 -14.56
CA THR A 72 13.08 -1.23 -15.21
C THR A 72 12.66 -2.25 -14.14
N PHE A 73 13.49 -2.47 -13.13
CA PHE A 73 13.21 -3.46 -12.09
C PHE A 73 12.02 -3.08 -11.21
N ILE A 74 11.88 -1.80 -10.82
CA ILE A 74 10.72 -1.36 -10.02
C ILE A 74 9.41 -1.55 -10.80
N LYS A 75 9.41 -1.32 -12.12
CA LYS A 75 8.25 -1.61 -12.97
C LYS A 75 7.95 -3.11 -13.05
N LEU A 76 8.98 -3.95 -13.22
CA LEU A 76 8.81 -5.41 -13.24
C LEU A 76 8.27 -5.94 -11.92
N ILE A 77 8.86 -5.51 -10.79
CA ILE A 77 8.37 -5.83 -9.44
C ILE A 77 6.91 -5.43 -9.30
N ARG A 78 6.56 -4.20 -9.69
CA ARG A 78 5.18 -3.72 -9.65
C ARG A 78 4.22 -4.60 -10.45
N TRP A 79 4.58 -5.01 -11.66
CA TRP A 79 3.72 -5.87 -12.47
C TRP A 79 3.56 -7.29 -11.92
N GLN A 80 4.57 -7.75 -11.18
CA GLN A 80 4.58 -9.08 -10.56
C GLN A 80 4.12 -9.06 -9.09
N CYS A 81 3.72 -7.91 -8.56
CA CYS A 81 3.25 -7.75 -7.18
C CYS A 81 1.74 -7.99 -7.09
N ASP A 82 1.34 -9.04 -6.39
CA ASP A 82 -0.06 -9.33 -6.05
C ASP A 82 -0.15 -9.66 -4.56
N ASN A 83 -0.96 -8.89 -3.84
CA ASN A 83 -1.09 -8.99 -2.39
C ASN A 83 -1.61 -10.36 -1.92
N SER A 84 -2.24 -11.16 -2.79
CA SER A 84 -2.78 -12.48 -2.44
C SER A 84 -1.72 -13.53 -2.08
N PHE A 85 -0.45 -13.33 -2.47
CA PHE A 85 0.63 -14.28 -2.19
C PHE A 85 1.83 -13.66 -1.45
N ILE A 86 1.72 -12.43 -0.98
CA ILE A 86 2.78 -11.78 -0.18
C ILE A 86 2.77 -12.37 1.23
N ASP A 87 3.84 -13.08 1.57
CA ASP A 87 4.13 -13.54 2.92
C ASP A 87 5.11 -12.58 3.62
N SER A 88 5.52 -12.93 4.85
CA SER A 88 6.44 -12.11 5.64
C SER A 88 7.80 -11.92 4.95
N ASP A 89 8.36 -12.96 4.32
CA ASP A 89 9.64 -12.87 3.60
C ASP A 89 9.56 -11.87 2.44
N LEU A 90 8.53 -11.98 1.60
CA LEU A 90 8.34 -11.05 0.50
C LEU A 90 8.04 -9.63 0.98
N SER A 91 7.25 -9.48 2.04
CA SER A 91 6.98 -8.19 2.66
C SER A 91 8.28 -7.50 3.12
N ASP A 92 9.14 -8.22 3.83
CA ASP A 92 10.42 -7.69 4.29
C ASP A 92 11.35 -7.32 3.13
N LYS A 93 11.42 -8.15 2.07
CA LYS A 93 12.18 -7.84 0.85
C LYS A 93 11.65 -6.59 0.14
N LEU A 94 10.33 -6.49 -0.06
CA LEU A 94 9.70 -5.33 -0.70
C LEU A 94 9.95 -4.06 0.11
N PHE A 95 9.84 -4.15 1.43
CA PHE A 95 10.08 -3.02 2.31
C PHE A 95 11.55 -2.62 2.34
N PHE A 96 12.48 -3.56 2.33
CA PHE A 96 13.92 -3.29 2.20
C PHE A 96 14.22 -2.49 0.92
N VAL A 97 13.63 -2.89 -0.21
CA VAL A 97 13.79 -2.16 -1.49
C VAL A 97 13.21 -0.76 -1.39
N PHE A 98 12.03 -0.60 -0.79
CA PHE A 98 11.44 0.73 -0.55
C PHE A 98 12.36 1.61 0.29
N LYS A 99 12.75 1.14 1.48
CA LYS A 99 13.64 1.84 2.42
C LYS A 99 14.95 2.25 1.77
N SER A 100 15.55 1.38 0.98
CA SER A 100 16.85 1.62 0.35
C SER A 100 16.81 2.61 -0.80
N LEU A 101 15.66 2.75 -1.48
CA LEU A 101 15.57 3.55 -2.71
C LEU A 101 14.77 4.84 -2.54
N ILE A 102 14.05 5.02 -1.42
CA ILE A 102 13.11 6.13 -1.23
C ILE A 102 13.74 7.52 -1.44
N ALA A 103 14.99 7.70 -1.05
CA ALA A 103 15.73 8.96 -1.18
C ALA A 103 16.54 9.07 -2.48
N GLU A 104 16.65 8.00 -3.26
CA GLU A 104 17.54 7.94 -4.43
C GLU A 104 16.82 8.10 -5.78
N VAL A 105 15.50 7.97 -5.80
CA VAL A 105 14.71 7.89 -7.03
C VAL A 105 13.83 9.13 -7.19
N ASN A 106 13.45 9.43 -8.43
CA ASN A 106 12.51 10.52 -8.72
C ASN A 106 11.07 10.15 -8.30
N ASP A 107 10.20 11.16 -8.25
CA ASP A 107 8.80 11.04 -7.79
C ASP A 107 7.98 9.97 -8.52
N THR A 108 8.20 9.78 -9.83
CA THR A 108 7.47 8.76 -10.61
C THR A 108 7.79 7.34 -10.12
N ILE A 109 9.05 7.11 -9.80
CA ILE A 109 9.54 5.81 -9.30
C ILE A 109 9.17 5.66 -7.83
N LEU A 110 9.27 6.72 -7.06
CA LEU A 110 8.88 6.76 -5.65
C LEU A 110 7.39 6.42 -5.46
N TRP A 111 6.53 6.95 -6.33
CA TRP A 111 5.12 6.57 -6.36
C TRP A 111 4.94 5.08 -6.65
N SER A 112 5.71 4.52 -7.60
CA SER A 112 5.64 3.08 -7.90
C SER A 112 6.08 2.22 -6.71
N LEU A 113 7.16 2.60 -6.02
CA LEU A 113 7.59 1.93 -4.78
C LEU A 113 6.50 1.98 -3.71
N SER A 114 5.83 3.12 -3.56
CA SER A 114 4.77 3.31 -2.57
C SER A 114 3.53 2.46 -2.86
N VAL A 115 3.18 2.31 -4.14
CA VAL A 115 2.09 1.44 -4.57
C VAL A 115 2.42 -0.02 -4.30
N ILE A 116 3.66 -0.44 -4.55
CA ILE A 116 4.11 -1.82 -4.31
C ILE A 116 3.91 -2.22 -2.85
N ILE A 117 4.29 -1.36 -1.90
CA ILE A 117 4.17 -1.67 -0.47
C ILE A 117 2.80 -1.33 0.13
N LYS A 118 1.85 -0.88 -0.70
CA LYS A 118 0.52 -0.48 -0.25
C LYS A 118 -0.27 -1.72 0.17
N ASP A 119 -0.97 -1.60 1.30
CA ASP A 119 -1.85 -2.64 1.83
C ASP A 119 -1.12 -3.96 2.22
N ILE A 120 0.21 -3.95 2.36
CA ILE A 120 1.05 -5.11 2.78
C ILE A 120 1.37 -5.04 4.26
N GLU A 121 1.06 -6.05 5.06
CA GLU A 121 1.49 -6.10 6.47
C GLU A 121 3.01 -6.20 6.61
N LEU A 122 3.59 -5.43 7.53
CA LEU A 122 5.02 -5.31 7.77
C LEU A 122 5.39 -5.93 9.13
N SER A 123 6.60 -6.46 9.24
CA SER A 123 7.19 -6.84 10.52
C SER A 123 7.29 -5.65 11.48
N GLN A 124 7.35 -5.92 12.79
CA GLN A 124 7.40 -4.86 13.80
C GLN A 124 8.64 -3.97 13.66
N GLU A 125 9.80 -4.55 13.30
CA GLU A 125 11.03 -3.79 13.01
C GLU A 125 10.80 -2.77 11.88
N ASN A 126 10.13 -3.17 10.81
CA ASN A 126 9.82 -2.29 9.68
C ASN A 126 8.79 -1.21 10.05
N ILE A 127 7.84 -1.50 10.94
CA ILE A 127 6.92 -0.51 11.50
C ILE A 127 7.66 0.52 12.35
N ASP A 128 8.56 0.06 13.22
CA ASP A 128 9.36 0.95 14.08
C ASP A 128 10.21 1.89 13.22
N TRP A 129 10.81 1.37 12.14
CA TRP A 129 11.52 2.19 11.17
C TRP A 129 10.62 3.26 10.53
N LEU A 130 9.39 2.93 10.13
CA LEU A 130 8.43 3.91 9.58
C LEU A 130 8.11 5.01 10.61
N ILE A 131 7.96 4.64 11.88
CA ILE A 131 7.67 5.58 12.97
C ILE A 131 8.83 6.54 13.19
N GLU A 132 10.07 6.05 13.13
CA GLU A 132 11.27 6.87 13.29
C GLU A 132 11.48 7.84 12.12
N HIS A 133 11.14 7.42 10.90
CA HIS A 133 11.46 8.14 9.66
C HIS A 133 10.24 8.84 9.03
N TYR A 134 9.12 8.96 9.76
CA TYR A 134 7.86 9.49 9.20
C TYR A 134 8.00 10.90 8.62
N GLN A 135 8.98 11.69 9.07
CA GLN A 135 9.17 13.06 8.58
C GLN A 135 9.96 13.14 7.28
N ASP A 136 10.62 12.06 6.87
CA ASP A 136 11.58 12.09 5.77
C ASP A 136 10.90 12.13 4.40
N SER A 137 9.66 11.63 4.31
CA SER A 137 8.90 11.61 3.05
C SER A 137 7.40 11.49 3.30
N GLU A 138 6.60 12.18 2.49
CA GLU A 138 5.14 12.00 2.48
C GLU A 138 4.74 10.55 2.19
N HIS A 139 5.56 9.80 1.45
CA HIS A 139 5.31 8.40 1.16
C HIS A 139 5.41 7.51 2.41
N ILE A 140 6.32 7.84 3.34
CA ILE A 140 6.42 7.17 4.65
C ILE A 140 5.21 7.55 5.50
N GLN A 141 4.83 8.83 5.54
CA GLN A 141 3.63 9.28 6.25
C GLN A 141 2.37 8.57 5.75
N ASN A 142 2.19 8.52 4.43
CA ASN A 142 1.06 7.85 3.79
C ASN A 142 1.03 6.37 4.14
N ARG A 143 2.19 5.69 4.19
CA ARG A 143 2.27 4.28 4.56
C ARG A 143 1.85 4.05 6.02
N LEU A 144 2.28 4.92 6.93
CA LEU A 144 2.02 4.82 8.36
C LEU A 144 0.57 5.20 8.71
N LEU A 145 0.06 6.29 8.15
CA LEU A 145 -1.31 6.79 8.37
C LEU A 145 -2.38 5.87 7.78
N ARG A 146 -2.07 5.14 6.72
CA ARG A 146 -2.99 4.25 6.00
C ARG A 146 -2.61 2.78 6.15
N TYR A 147 -1.99 2.43 7.26
CA TYR A 147 -1.57 1.05 7.52
C TYR A 147 -2.77 0.07 7.45
N PRO A 148 -2.62 -1.12 6.81
CA PRO A 148 -3.77 -1.95 6.42
C PRO A 148 -4.58 -2.47 7.61
N ILE A 149 -3.91 -2.77 8.73
CA ILE A 149 -4.51 -3.34 9.93
C ILE A 149 -4.28 -2.45 11.16
N PRO A 150 -5.12 -2.53 12.20
CA PRO A 150 -4.82 -1.90 13.48
C PRO A 150 -3.47 -2.38 14.06
N ASN A 151 -2.59 -1.44 14.43
CA ASN A 151 -1.32 -1.76 15.10
C ASN A 151 -1.12 -0.86 16.33
N LYS A 152 -0.79 -1.45 17.49
CA LYS A 152 -0.66 -0.72 18.76
C LYS A 152 0.49 0.28 18.77
N GLY A 153 1.61 -0.04 18.12
CA GLY A 153 2.77 0.86 17.99
C GLY A 153 2.40 2.11 17.19
N ILE A 154 1.76 1.92 16.03
CA ILE A 154 1.27 3.03 15.19
C ILE A 154 0.22 3.87 15.94
N THR A 155 -0.71 3.24 16.65
CA THR A 155 -1.69 3.99 17.45
C THR A 155 -1.02 4.78 18.58
N THR A 156 -0.04 4.21 19.27
CA THR A 156 0.71 4.92 20.33
C THR A 156 1.47 6.12 19.77
N TRP A 157 2.13 5.95 18.63
CA TRP A 157 2.77 7.04 17.89
C TRP A 157 1.76 8.13 17.50
N SER A 158 0.59 7.74 16.97
CA SER A 158 -0.46 8.68 16.56
C SER A 158 -0.96 9.52 17.74
N ASP A 159 -1.07 8.93 18.93
CA ASP A 159 -1.44 9.59 20.17
C ASP A 159 -0.41 10.64 20.61
N GLN A 160 0.87 10.35 20.44
CA GLN A 160 1.94 11.30 20.69
C GLN A 160 1.88 12.46 19.69
N CYS A 161 1.65 12.19 18.41
CA CYS A 161 1.46 13.23 17.38
C CYS A 161 0.28 14.15 17.72
N LEU A 162 -0.85 13.59 18.13
CA LEU A 162 -2.04 14.35 18.56
C LEU A 162 -1.72 15.27 19.75
N LYS A 163 -1.08 14.74 20.80
CA LYS A 163 -0.69 15.51 22.00
C LYS A 163 0.28 16.64 21.67
N GLN A 164 1.24 16.38 20.79
CA GLN A 164 2.26 17.33 20.37
C GLN A 164 1.79 18.28 19.26
N LYS A 165 0.53 18.17 18.82
CA LYS A 165 -0.04 18.93 17.69
C LYS A 165 0.80 18.81 16.40
N LYS A 166 1.37 17.64 16.13
CA LYS A 166 2.06 17.33 14.87
C LYS A 166 1.04 16.90 13.81
N LEU A 167 1.40 17.02 12.53
CA LEU A 167 0.59 16.58 11.37
C LEU A 167 -0.87 17.09 11.39
N GLN A 168 -1.07 18.38 11.74
CA GLN A 168 -2.42 18.95 11.87
C GLN A 168 -3.24 18.91 10.57
N ASN A 169 -2.56 18.97 9.41
CA ASN A 169 -3.17 18.77 8.10
C ASN A 169 -3.63 17.32 7.84
N ARG A 170 -3.19 16.35 8.64
CA ARG A 170 -3.53 14.92 8.56
C ARG A 170 -4.28 14.44 9.82
N ILE A 171 -4.90 15.36 10.56
CA ILE A 171 -5.51 15.10 11.87
C ILE A 171 -6.56 13.98 11.83
N SER A 172 -7.36 13.92 10.76
CA SER A 172 -8.41 12.91 10.62
C SER A 172 -7.83 11.49 10.53
N GLU A 173 -6.71 11.29 9.82
CA GLU A 173 -6.05 9.98 9.76
C GLU A 173 -5.46 9.57 11.12
N LEU A 174 -4.88 10.51 11.86
CA LEU A 174 -4.42 10.26 13.23
C LEU A 174 -5.58 9.85 14.16
N ILE A 175 -6.72 10.53 14.06
CA ILE A 175 -7.94 10.16 14.79
C ILE A 175 -8.39 8.75 14.39
N GLY A 176 -8.38 8.43 13.10
CA GLY A 176 -8.74 7.09 12.60
C GLY A 176 -7.86 5.97 13.17
N LEU A 177 -6.55 6.21 13.27
CA LEU A 177 -5.60 5.27 13.89
C LEU A 177 -5.91 5.04 15.39
N LYS A 178 -6.36 6.08 16.09
CA LYS A 178 -6.74 5.99 17.51
C LYS A 178 -8.06 5.22 17.70
N LEU A 179 -9.06 5.52 16.87
CA LEU A 179 -10.40 4.91 16.94
C LEU A 179 -10.36 3.38 16.80
N ASN A 180 -9.36 2.83 16.10
CA ASN A 180 -9.18 1.39 15.94
C ASN A 180 -9.11 0.61 17.26
N PHE A 181 -8.60 1.21 18.33
CA PHE A 181 -8.52 0.59 19.67
C PHE A 181 -9.38 1.28 20.71
N TYR A 182 -9.84 2.51 20.44
CA TYR A 182 -10.65 3.30 21.35
C TYR A 182 -11.86 3.90 20.61
N PRO A 183 -12.89 3.09 20.28
CA PRO A 183 -14.04 3.54 19.48
C PRO A 183 -14.84 4.69 20.13
N ASP A 184 -14.83 4.78 21.46
CA ASP A 184 -15.47 5.86 22.21
C ASP A 184 -14.65 7.16 22.29
N PHE A 185 -13.48 7.19 21.66
CA PHE A 185 -12.66 8.39 21.59
C PHE A 185 -13.44 9.53 20.93
N ASN A 186 -13.40 10.69 21.57
CA ASN A 186 -14.06 11.90 21.09
C ASN A 186 -13.03 13.00 20.81
N TYR A 187 -13.32 13.85 19.83
CA TYR A 187 -12.48 14.96 19.45
C TYR A 187 -13.29 16.26 19.32
N LYS A 188 -12.66 17.39 19.67
CA LYS A 188 -13.32 18.71 19.71
C LYS A 188 -13.87 19.11 18.33
N ASN A 189 -13.06 18.93 17.28
CA ASN A 189 -13.52 19.16 15.91
C ASN A 189 -14.29 17.94 15.42
N LYS A 190 -15.62 18.07 15.33
CA LYS A 190 -16.52 16.98 14.93
C LYS A 190 -16.35 16.57 13.48
N THR A 191 -16.07 17.51 12.57
CA THR A 191 -15.78 17.20 11.17
C THR A 191 -14.53 16.34 11.02
N SER A 192 -13.44 16.67 11.72
CA SER A 192 -12.24 15.84 11.76
C SER A 192 -12.50 14.46 12.36
N LEU A 193 -13.40 14.37 13.35
CA LEU A 193 -13.80 13.10 13.94
C LEU A 193 -14.57 12.22 12.94
N LEU A 194 -15.52 12.77 12.17
CA LEU A 194 -16.23 12.01 11.13
C LEU A 194 -15.27 11.45 10.08
N TRP A 195 -14.36 12.29 9.57
CA TRP A 195 -13.31 11.82 8.66
C TRP A 195 -12.38 10.80 9.31
N GLY A 196 -12.11 10.92 10.61
CA GLY A 196 -11.37 9.90 11.35
C GLY A 196 -12.09 8.56 11.42
N ILE A 197 -13.42 8.56 11.63
CA ILE A 197 -14.24 7.34 11.57
C ILE A 197 -14.13 6.70 10.18
N HIS A 198 -14.19 7.51 9.11
CA HIS A 198 -13.98 7.02 7.74
C HIS A 198 -12.62 6.32 7.57
N TYR A 199 -11.52 6.96 8.01
CA TYR A 199 -10.16 6.43 7.88
C TYR A 199 -9.86 5.24 8.80
N SER A 200 -10.63 5.05 9.86
CA SER A 200 -10.46 3.90 10.77
C SER A 200 -10.67 2.55 10.07
N LYS A 201 -10.15 1.49 10.68
CA LYS A 201 -10.33 0.08 10.29
C LYS A 201 -11.44 -0.60 11.10
N LEU A 202 -12.33 0.19 11.70
CA LEU A 202 -13.52 -0.32 12.37
C LEU A 202 -14.46 -1.00 11.37
N GLN A 203 -15.26 -1.94 11.87
CA GLN A 203 -16.32 -2.58 11.09
C GLN A 203 -17.37 -1.55 10.65
N ASP A 204 -17.96 -1.76 9.47
CA ASP A 204 -18.93 -0.81 8.90
C ASP A 204 -20.11 -0.53 9.83
N LYS A 205 -20.62 -1.55 10.52
CA LYS A 205 -21.66 -1.39 11.53
C LYS A 205 -21.28 -0.34 12.59
N THR A 206 -20.08 -0.48 13.16
CA THR A 206 -19.56 0.45 14.18
C THR A 206 -19.30 1.83 13.60
N LYS A 207 -18.80 1.93 12.36
CA LYS A 207 -18.63 3.22 11.68
C LYS A 207 -19.96 3.94 11.54
N LYS A 208 -21.01 3.26 11.05
CA LYS A 208 -22.35 3.83 10.88
C LYS A 208 -22.92 4.36 12.21
N GLU A 209 -22.85 3.56 13.27
CA GLU A 209 -23.27 3.95 14.62
C GLU A 209 -22.53 5.21 15.11
N LEU A 210 -21.21 5.27 14.93
CA LEU A 210 -20.40 6.42 15.34
C LEU A 210 -20.65 7.67 14.49
N LEU A 211 -20.89 7.52 13.18
CA LEU A 211 -21.22 8.63 12.28
C LEU A 211 -22.53 9.30 12.72
N ILE A 212 -23.58 8.50 12.98
CA ILE A 212 -24.88 9.00 13.47
C ILE A 212 -24.70 9.66 14.85
N LYS A 213 -23.98 9.01 15.78
CA LYS A 213 -23.72 9.54 17.14
C LYS A 213 -23.03 10.90 17.14
N HIS A 214 -22.18 11.19 16.16
CA HIS A 214 -21.36 12.40 16.12
C HIS A 214 -21.78 13.41 15.05
N MET A 215 -22.90 13.15 14.38
CA MET A 215 -23.53 14.10 13.47
C MET A 215 -23.98 15.36 14.22
N THR A 216 -23.76 16.51 13.58
CA THR A 216 -24.29 17.82 13.97
C THR A 216 -24.77 18.54 12.72
N HIS A 217 -25.58 19.59 12.87
CA HIS A 217 -26.00 20.40 11.73
C HIS A 217 -24.81 20.98 10.94
N GLU A 218 -23.72 21.33 11.63
CA GLU A 218 -22.51 21.91 11.03
C GLU A 218 -21.70 20.93 10.18
N ASN A 219 -21.85 19.62 10.38
CA ASN A 219 -21.05 18.59 9.70
C ASN A 219 -21.88 17.66 8.81
N PHE A 220 -23.16 17.98 8.60
CA PHE A 220 -24.11 17.17 7.85
C PHE A 220 -23.63 16.88 6.41
N GLU A 221 -23.19 17.90 5.68
CA GLU A 221 -22.66 17.72 4.31
C GLU A 221 -21.46 16.77 4.26
N GLU A 222 -20.56 16.87 5.24
CA GLU A 222 -19.38 16.01 5.33
C GLU A 222 -19.76 14.57 5.67
N LEU A 223 -20.79 14.37 6.50
CA LEU A 223 -21.34 13.05 6.77
C LEU A 223 -21.90 12.41 5.50
N ILE A 224 -22.67 13.15 4.68
CA ILE A 224 -23.21 12.64 3.41
C ILE A 224 -22.08 12.21 2.48
N LYS A 225 -21.06 13.05 2.29
CA LYS A 225 -19.88 12.70 1.47
C LYS A 225 -19.18 11.44 1.96
N ILE A 226 -19.06 11.27 3.28
CA ILE A 226 -18.49 10.05 3.87
C ILE A 226 -19.39 8.85 3.57
N CYS A 227 -20.70 8.96 3.77
CA CYS A 227 -21.62 7.85 3.51
C CYS A 227 -21.61 7.43 2.03
N GLU A 228 -21.57 8.38 1.09
CA GLU A 228 -21.42 8.10 -0.34
C GLU A 228 -20.13 7.34 -0.65
N LYS A 229 -18.99 7.78 -0.09
CA LYS A 229 -17.68 7.13 -0.30
C LYS A 229 -17.60 5.70 0.24
N ASN A 230 -18.39 5.37 1.26
CA ASN A 230 -18.41 4.02 1.86
C ASN A 230 -19.68 3.24 1.47
N GLU A 231 -20.50 3.76 0.55
CA GLU A 231 -21.77 3.15 0.12
C GLU A 231 -22.77 2.88 1.26
N PHE A 232 -22.77 3.73 2.30
CA PHE A 232 -23.68 3.65 3.45
C PHE A 232 -25.04 4.29 3.15
N VAL A 233 -25.73 3.77 2.14
CA VAL A 233 -27.03 4.28 1.65
C VAL A 233 -28.14 4.20 2.71
N ASP A 234 -28.05 3.21 3.59
CA ASP A 234 -28.97 3.02 4.72
C ASP A 234 -28.93 4.19 5.72
N VAL A 235 -27.73 4.70 6.03
CA VAL A 235 -27.56 5.86 6.91
C VAL A 235 -28.17 7.11 6.28
N ILE A 236 -27.90 7.35 4.99
CA ILE A 236 -28.46 8.49 4.25
C ILE A 236 -29.99 8.44 4.28
N SER A 237 -30.57 7.27 4.01
CA SER A 237 -32.02 7.06 3.99
C SER A 237 -32.66 7.33 5.36
N GLN A 238 -32.00 6.86 6.44
CA GLN A 238 -32.46 7.14 7.81
C GLN A 238 -32.50 8.64 8.09
N LEU A 239 -31.47 9.39 7.72
CA LEU A 239 -31.39 10.83 7.97
C LEU A 239 -32.47 11.62 7.25
N TYR A 240 -32.81 11.27 6.00
CA TYR A 240 -33.92 11.91 5.28
C TYR A 240 -35.28 11.62 5.91
N ASN A 241 -35.49 10.40 6.41
CA ASN A 241 -36.74 10.04 7.09
C ASN A 241 -36.91 10.80 8.43
N ASP A 242 -35.81 11.08 9.13
CA ASP A 242 -35.82 11.82 10.37
C ASP A 242 -36.00 13.33 10.16
N LEU A 243 -35.60 13.88 9.00
CA LEU A 243 -35.85 15.28 8.61
C LEU A 243 -37.29 15.54 8.15
N GLY A 244 -38.02 14.50 7.74
CA GLY A 244 -39.41 14.58 7.31
C GLY A 244 -40.44 14.51 8.44
N LYS A 245 -39.99 14.40 9.71
CA LYS A 245 -40.81 14.39 10.93
C LYS A 245 -40.61 15.67 11.71
#